data_AF-A0A6C0BYL0-F1
#
_entry.id   AF-A0A6C0BYL0-F1
#
_cell.length_a   1.000
_cell.length_b   1.000
_cell.length_c   1.000
_cell.angle_alpha   90.00
_cell.angle_beta   90.00
_cell.angle_gamma   90.00
#
_symmetry.space_group_name_H-M   'P 1'
#
loop_
_entity.id
_entity.type
_entity.pdbx_description
1 polymer ?
#
loop_
_entity_poly.entity_id
_entity_poly.type
_entity_poly.pdbx_seq_one_letter_code
_entity_poly.pdbx_strand_id
1 'polypeptide(L)'
;MSTQTIVLGIIIVIILYVLYLYYFGDSSKKSLVGMHDATTPSLVSAGSMPPGASVNYTFSIWVYVSDWNYGIGKFKPIFVRGQKTADLEDPPFCPMVKFDKNLNNIVIEQAVYSKGSETPKLEQATLENVPLQKWTNIIMSINNRALDIYLDGKLIKTKYFDGVPMVNSEADLVLTPNSSGNSEYADGFKGYTAKFMYYARSVNPREAYEIYQEGYGSNWLSDLFNKYKIKIAFMKDQEELNSFEI
;
A
#
# COMPACT_ATOMS: atom_id res chain seq x y z
N MET A 1 12.10 -23.94 -39.55
CA MET A 1 10.94 -23.63 -38.69
C MET A 1 10.30 -22.36 -39.22
N SER A 2 8.99 -22.37 -39.46
CA SER A 2 8.30 -21.17 -39.94
C SER A 2 8.17 -20.14 -38.80
N THR A 3 8.20 -18.86 -39.14
CA THR A 3 7.99 -17.75 -38.20
C THR A 3 6.70 -17.91 -37.40
N GLN A 4 5.67 -18.53 -38.00
CA GLN A 4 4.39 -18.82 -37.34
C GLN A 4 4.54 -19.86 -36.21
N THR A 5 5.38 -20.89 -36.39
CA THR A 5 5.63 -21.90 -35.35
C THR A 5 6.38 -21.30 -34.15
N ILE A 6 7.30 -20.37 -34.39
CA ILE A 6 8.06 -19.68 -33.33
C ILE A 6 7.14 -18.76 -32.53
N VAL A 7 6.30 -17.96 -33.22
CA VAL A 7 5.35 -17.06 -32.57
C VAL A 7 4.31 -17.85 -31.76
N LEU A 8 3.77 -18.94 -32.30
CA LEU A 8 2.83 -19.80 -31.57
C LEU A 8 3.46 -20.40 -30.30
N GLY A 9 4.72 -20.83 -30.38
CA GLY A 9 5.46 -21.32 -29.22
C GLY A 9 5.62 -20.26 -28.12
N ILE A 10 5.96 -19.02 -28.48
CA ILE A 10 6.07 -17.91 -27.52
C ILE A 10 4.73 -17.61 -26.85
N ILE A 11 3.63 -17.57 -27.63
CA ILE A 11 2.29 -17.33 -27.08
C ILE A 11 1.90 -18.42 -26.08
N ILE A 12 2.17 -19.69 -26.39
CA ILE A 12 1.90 -20.82 -25.47
C ILE A 12 2.68 -20.66 -24.16
N VAL A 13 3.96 -20.29 -24.22
CA VAL A 13 4.78 -20.05 -23.02
C VAL A 13 4.23 -18.88 -22.19
N ILE A 14 3.80 -17.79 -22.82
CA ILE A 14 3.17 -16.65 -22.13
C ILE A 14 1.88 -17.09 -21.45
N ILE A 15 1.01 -17.85 -22.14
CA ILE A 15 -0.24 -18.36 -21.57
C ILE A 15 0.04 -19.27 -20.38
N LEU A 16 1.01 -20.20 -20.49
CA LEU A 16 1.41 -21.07 -19.38
C LEU A 16 1.96 -20.28 -18.19
N TYR A 17 2.73 -19.23 -18.43
CA TYR A 17 3.23 -18.35 -17.38
C TYR A 17 2.11 -17.55 -16.69
N VAL A 18 1.15 -17.01 -17.46
CA VAL A 18 -0.03 -16.32 -16.91
C VAL A 18 -0.90 -17.29 -16.09
N LEU A 19 -1.12 -18.51 -16.58
CA LEU A 19 -1.82 -19.56 -15.84
C LEU A 19 -1.08 -19.94 -14.56
N TYR A 20 0.25 -20.05 -14.61
CA TYR A 20 1.06 -20.29 -13.42
C TYR A 20 0.87 -19.17 -12.39
N LEU A 21 0.96 -17.90 -12.80
CA LEU A 21 0.71 -16.77 -11.91
C LEU A 21 -0.72 -16.73 -11.36
N TYR A 22 -1.70 -17.18 -12.14
CA TYR A 22 -3.10 -17.25 -11.71
C TYR A 22 -3.33 -18.34 -10.65
N TYR A 23 -2.77 -19.54 -10.84
CA TYR A 23 -2.96 -20.67 -9.93
C TYR A 23 -2.03 -20.64 -8.71
N PHE A 24 -0.81 -20.11 -8.85
CA PHE A 24 0.22 -20.07 -7.81
C PHE A 24 0.48 -18.66 -7.26
N GLY A 25 -0.27 -17.66 -7.71
CA GLY A 25 -0.19 -16.30 -7.19
C GLY A 25 -0.60 -16.25 -5.72
N ASP A 26 0.20 -15.56 -4.90
CA ASP A 26 -0.08 -15.40 -3.47
C ASP A 26 -1.35 -14.57 -3.26
N SER A 27 -2.47 -15.25 -3.02
CA SER A 27 -3.78 -14.62 -2.78
C SER A 27 -3.80 -13.79 -1.49
N SER A 28 -2.78 -13.92 -0.63
CA SER A 28 -2.64 -13.11 0.57
C SER A 28 -2.08 -11.71 0.30
N LYS A 29 -1.53 -11.43 -0.89
CA LYS A 29 -0.99 -10.12 -1.30
C LYS A 29 -1.93 -9.40 -2.26
N LYS A 30 -2.23 -8.12 -1.99
CA LYS A 30 -3.00 -7.25 -2.89
C LYS A 30 -2.35 -5.88 -3.05
N SER A 31 -2.35 -5.39 -4.28
CA SER A 31 -2.07 -3.97 -4.57
C SER A 31 -3.35 -3.18 -4.40
N LEU A 32 -3.31 -2.17 -3.54
CA LEU A 32 -4.46 -1.32 -3.22
C LEU A 32 -4.49 -0.09 -4.12
N VAL A 33 -3.39 0.66 -4.15
CA VAL A 33 -3.28 1.92 -4.91
C VAL A 33 -1.90 2.01 -5.56
N GLY A 34 -1.87 2.47 -6.82
CA GLY A 34 -0.66 2.77 -7.56
C GLY A 34 -0.03 4.11 -7.15
N MET A 35 0.58 4.82 -8.09
CA MET A 35 1.07 6.18 -7.86
C MET A 35 -0.12 7.14 -7.65
N HIS A 36 -0.03 8.01 -6.64
CA HIS A 36 -1.14 8.86 -6.21
C HIS A 36 -0.62 10.20 -5.65
N ASP A 37 -1.28 11.33 -5.97
CA ASP A 37 -1.00 12.65 -5.38
C ASP A 37 -1.47 12.68 -3.92
N ALA A 38 -0.54 12.89 -2.99
CA ALA A 38 -0.81 12.79 -1.57
C ALA A 38 -1.64 13.95 -0.97
N THR A 39 -2.00 14.97 -1.77
CA THR A 39 -2.91 16.06 -1.36
C THR A 39 -4.38 15.78 -1.67
N THR A 40 -4.68 14.61 -2.25
CA THR A 40 -6.03 14.19 -2.58
C THR A 40 -6.35 12.87 -1.88
N PRO A 41 -7.60 12.62 -1.49
CA PRO A 41 -7.96 11.36 -0.83
C PRO A 41 -8.29 10.28 -1.85
N SER A 42 -7.97 9.02 -1.52
CA SER A 42 -8.42 7.84 -2.28
C SER A 42 -9.08 6.83 -1.35
N LEU A 43 -10.29 6.41 -1.73
CA LEU A 43 -11.05 5.38 -1.03
C LEU A 43 -10.69 3.99 -1.55
N VAL A 44 -10.29 3.12 -0.64
CA VAL A 44 -10.01 1.70 -0.89
C VAL A 44 -11.09 0.88 -0.19
N SER A 45 -11.97 0.27 -0.97
CA SER A 45 -13.07 -0.51 -0.41
C SER A 45 -12.58 -1.74 0.36
N ALA A 46 -13.24 -2.10 1.45
CA ALA A 46 -12.97 -3.33 2.19
C ALA A 46 -12.83 -4.58 1.30
N GLY A 47 -13.65 -4.70 0.26
CA GLY A 47 -13.64 -5.84 -0.67
C GLY A 47 -12.39 -5.95 -1.57
N SER A 48 -11.55 -4.92 -1.65
CA SER A 48 -10.29 -5.00 -2.41
C SER A 48 -9.17 -5.68 -1.62
N MET A 49 -9.35 -5.89 -0.32
CA MET A 49 -8.44 -6.63 0.55
C MET A 49 -8.88 -8.10 0.66
N PRO A 50 -7.95 -9.06 0.84
CA PRO A 50 -8.30 -10.44 1.09
C PRO A 50 -9.29 -10.58 2.26
N PRO A 51 -10.32 -11.42 2.13
CA PRO A 51 -11.30 -11.61 3.18
C PRO A 51 -10.69 -12.30 4.40
N GLY A 52 -11.14 -11.90 5.60
CA GLY A 52 -10.76 -12.51 6.87
C GLY A 52 -10.22 -11.51 7.89
N ALA A 53 -10.68 -11.61 9.14
CA ALA A 53 -10.22 -10.79 10.25
C ALA A 53 -8.95 -11.40 10.90
N SER A 54 -7.87 -11.51 10.11
CA SER A 54 -6.58 -11.91 10.66
C SER A 54 -5.98 -10.76 11.47
N VAL A 55 -5.57 -11.04 12.71
CA VAL A 55 -4.74 -10.13 13.51
C VAL A 55 -3.34 -9.97 12.94
N ASN A 56 -2.93 -10.88 12.05
CA ASN A 56 -1.65 -10.84 11.36
C ASN A 56 -1.84 -10.24 9.98
N TYR A 57 -1.30 -9.03 9.78
CA TYR A 57 -1.38 -8.35 8.49
C TYR A 57 -0.22 -7.37 8.32
N THR A 58 0.03 -6.99 7.07
CA THR A 58 1.06 -6.02 6.71
C THR A 58 0.52 -4.98 5.74
N PHE A 59 0.88 -3.72 5.98
CA PHE A 59 0.78 -2.66 4.97
C PHE A 59 2.18 -2.24 4.54
N SER A 60 2.39 -2.06 3.24
CA SER A 60 3.61 -1.47 2.68
C SER A 60 3.24 -0.34 1.73
N ILE A 61 3.88 0.81 1.88
CA ILE A 61 3.61 1.98 1.04
C ILE A 61 4.91 2.72 0.76
N TRP A 62 5.04 3.25 -0.45
CA TRP A 62 6.08 4.21 -0.78
C TRP A 62 5.54 5.62 -0.64
N VAL A 63 6.36 6.49 -0.04
CA VAL A 63 6.04 7.90 0.12
C VAL A 63 7.19 8.74 -0.42
N TYR A 64 6.83 9.88 -1.01
CA TYR A 64 7.74 10.94 -1.41
C TYR A 64 7.19 12.25 -0.88
N VAL A 65 7.83 12.85 0.12
CA VAL A 65 7.41 14.15 0.64
C VAL A 65 8.21 15.24 -0.05
N SER A 66 7.54 16.08 -0.84
CA SER A 66 8.18 17.15 -1.61
C SER A 66 8.32 18.44 -0.81
N ASP A 67 7.35 18.72 0.06
CA ASP A 67 7.32 19.92 0.91
C ASP A 67 6.74 19.59 2.29
N TRP A 68 7.56 19.70 3.33
CA TRP A 68 7.17 19.44 4.71
C TRP A 68 6.32 20.56 5.32
N ASN A 69 6.42 21.78 4.79
CA ASN A 69 5.73 22.95 5.35
C ASN A 69 4.23 22.96 5.01
N TYR A 70 3.82 22.15 4.05
CA TYR A 70 2.39 21.92 3.78
C TYR A 70 1.71 21.36 5.03
N GLY A 71 0.67 22.05 5.53
CA GLY A 71 0.00 21.63 6.77
C GLY A 71 0.88 21.76 8.00
N ILE A 72 1.71 22.81 8.08
CA ILE A 72 2.57 23.10 9.24
C ILE A 72 1.78 23.08 10.56
N GLY A 73 2.35 22.47 11.60
CA GLY A 73 1.72 22.33 12.91
C GLY A 73 0.60 21.29 12.99
N LYS A 74 0.25 20.63 11.87
CA LYS A 74 -0.77 19.58 11.78
C LYS A 74 -0.17 18.22 11.44
N PHE A 75 -0.81 17.17 11.94
CA PHE A 75 -0.49 15.79 11.54
C PHE A 75 -0.85 15.62 10.06
N LYS A 76 -0.04 14.87 9.31
CA LYS A 76 -0.27 14.69 7.88
C LYS A 76 -0.58 13.21 7.62
N PRO A 77 -1.86 12.84 7.49
CA PRO A 77 -2.26 11.44 7.42
C PRO A 77 -1.76 10.80 6.12
N ILE A 78 -1.20 9.59 6.22
CA ILE A 78 -0.78 8.79 5.06
C ILE A 78 -1.91 7.84 4.69
N PHE A 79 -2.42 7.07 5.64
CA PHE A 79 -3.66 6.31 5.47
C PHE A 79 -4.33 6.01 6.82
N VAL A 80 -5.62 5.71 6.78
CA VAL A 80 -6.41 5.35 7.95
C VAL A 80 -7.43 4.27 7.60
N ARG A 81 -7.62 3.33 8.53
CA ARG A 81 -8.71 2.35 8.53
C ARG A 81 -9.38 2.38 9.91
N GLY A 82 -10.70 2.39 9.97
CA GLY A 82 -11.47 2.62 11.20
C GLY A 82 -12.52 1.54 11.51
N GLN A 83 -13.43 1.82 12.44
CA GLN A 83 -14.47 0.87 12.88
C GLN A 83 -15.75 0.88 12.00
N LYS A 84 -16.10 2.00 11.38
CA LYS A 84 -17.31 2.12 10.54
C LYS A 84 -17.04 2.87 9.24
N THR A 85 -16.33 3.98 9.35
CA THR A 85 -15.85 4.79 8.25
C THR A 85 -14.41 5.20 8.59
N ALA A 86 -13.54 5.22 7.59
CA ALA A 86 -12.16 5.71 7.73
C ALA A 86 -12.15 7.26 7.79
N ASP A 87 -12.78 7.80 8.84
CA ASP A 87 -12.78 9.22 9.20
C ASP A 87 -11.63 9.50 10.18
N LEU A 88 -10.94 10.62 9.99
CA LEU A 88 -9.85 11.08 10.85
C LEU A 88 -10.31 11.46 12.26
N GLU A 89 -11.59 11.79 12.42
CA GLU A 89 -12.15 12.31 13.68
C GLU A 89 -12.97 11.26 14.45
N ASP A 90 -13.06 10.02 13.95
CA ASP A 90 -13.84 8.92 14.57
C ASP A 90 -12.95 7.74 14.97
N PRO A 91 -12.08 7.89 16.00
CA PRO A 91 -11.35 6.77 16.57
C PRO A 91 -12.34 5.77 17.21
N PRO A 92 -12.01 4.47 17.28
CA PRO A 92 -10.67 3.88 17.19
C PRO A 92 -10.20 3.50 15.76
N PHE A 93 -8.90 3.69 15.49
CA PHE A 93 -8.24 3.31 14.23
C PHE A 93 -7.60 1.92 14.29
N CYS A 94 -7.61 1.20 13.16
CA CYS A 94 -7.05 -0.15 13.04
C CYS A 94 -6.49 -0.46 11.62
N PRO A 95 -5.39 0.19 11.18
CA PRO A 95 -4.58 1.21 11.85
C PRO A 95 -4.73 2.63 11.25
N MET A 96 -4.07 3.60 11.86
CA MET A 96 -3.75 4.90 11.26
C MET A 96 -2.23 5.07 11.14
N VAL A 97 -1.76 5.55 9.99
CA VAL A 97 -0.36 5.91 9.76
C VAL A 97 -0.31 7.36 9.31
N LYS A 98 0.46 8.19 10.01
CA LYS A 98 0.55 9.64 9.77
C LYS A 98 1.96 10.17 10.01
N PHE A 99 2.32 11.22 9.32
CA PHE A 99 3.48 12.03 9.69
C PHE A 99 3.16 12.91 10.89
N ASP A 100 4.15 13.10 11.75
CA ASP A 100 4.07 13.98 12.91
C ASP A 100 3.86 15.46 12.51
N LYS A 101 3.40 16.26 13.48
CA LYS A 101 3.09 17.69 13.30
C LYS A 101 4.32 18.49 12.88
N ASN A 102 5.43 18.26 13.57
CA ASN A 102 6.59 19.16 13.54
C ASN A 102 7.86 18.44 13.10
N LEU A 103 8.04 17.19 13.53
CA LEU A 103 9.21 16.40 13.21
C LEU A 103 8.93 15.49 12.01
N ASN A 104 9.95 15.17 11.22
CA ASN A 104 9.88 14.21 10.13
C ASN A 104 9.77 12.76 10.64
N ASN A 105 8.83 12.51 11.53
CA ASN A 105 8.55 11.24 12.14
C ASN A 105 7.25 10.67 11.58
N ILE A 106 7.11 9.36 11.60
CA ILE A 106 5.85 8.68 11.36
C ILE A 106 5.31 8.14 12.68
N VAL A 107 4.03 8.38 12.91
CA VAL A 107 3.25 7.83 14.02
C VAL A 107 2.30 6.79 13.45
N ILE A 108 2.34 5.60 14.04
CA ILE A 108 1.42 4.51 13.75
C ILE A 108 0.56 4.31 15.00
N GLU A 109 -0.74 4.44 14.83
CA GLU A 109 -1.74 4.23 15.87
C GLU A 109 -2.56 2.99 15.55
N GLN A 110 -2.75 2.16 16.58
CA GLN A 110 -3.48 0.90 16.50
C GLN A 110 -4.35 0.75 17.74
N ALA A 111 -5.63 0.53 17.53
CA ALA A 111 -6.56 0.17 18.59
C ALA A 111 -6.34 -1.26 19.05
N VAL A 112 -6.39 -1.49 20.36
CA VAL A 112 -6.17 -2.80 20.98
C VAL A 112 -7.23 -3.09 22.03
N TYR A 113 -7.65 -4.35 22.13
CA TYR A 113 -8.50 -4.84 23.20
C TYR A 113 -7.63 -5.40 24.33
N SER A 114 -7.65 -4.73 25.48
CA SER A 114 -7.07 -5.25 26.71
C SER A 114 -7.89 -6.42 27.23
N LYS A 115 -7.25 -7.34 27.95
CA LYS A 115 -7.94 -8.49 28.56
C LYS A 115 -9.09 -8.03 29.46
N GLY A 116 -10.31 -8.44 29.12
CA GLY A 116 -11.52 -8.11 29.89
C GLY A 116 -12.11 -6.72 29.64
N SER A 117 -11.62 -5.99 28.62
CA SER A 117 -12.21 -4.71 28.17
C SER A 117 -12.88 -4.87 26.82
N GLU A 118 -14.13 -4.43 26.70
CA GLU A 118 -14.84 -4.32 25.42
C GLU A 118 -14.56 -2.98 24.73
N THR A 119 -14.00 -2.00 25.45
CA THR A 119 -13.60 -0.72 24.88
C THR A 119 -12.15 -0.82 24.40
N PRO A 120 -11.87 -0.57 23.11
CA PRO A 120 -10.51 -0.59 22.60
C PRO A 120 -9.75 0.67 23.06
N LYS A 121 -8.46 0.51 23.32
CA LYS A 121 -7.52 1.59 23.66
C LYS A 121 -6.59 1.83 22.47
N LEU A 122 -6.32 3.08 22.14
CA LEU A 122 -5.28 3.41 21.16
C LEU A 122 -3.89 3.25 21.76
N GLU A 123 -3.04 2.55 21.03
CA GLU A 123 -1.62 2.46 21.28
C GLU A 123 -0.83 2.95 20.07
N GLN A 124 0.28 3.64 20.33
CA GLN A 124 1.09 4.25 19.28
C GLN A 124 2.54 3.77 19.27
N ALA A 125 3.12 3.76 18.08
CA ALA A 125 4.56 3.63 17.84
C ALA A 125 5.05 4.78 16.94
N THR A 126 6.27 5.24 17.20
CA THR A 126 6.90 6.31 16.41
C THR A 126 8.15 5.79 15.73
N LEU A 127 8.23 6.01 14.42
CA LEU A 127 9.41 5.88 13.57
C LEU A 127 10.02 7.28 13.39
N GLU A 128 11.28 7.43 13.77
CA GLU A 128 11.94 8.73 13.79
C GLU A 128 12.72 9.00 12.50
N ASN A 129 12.83 10.28 12.13
CA ASN A 129 13.73 10.78 11.08
C ASN A 129 13.53 10.13 9.70
N VAL A 130 12.27 10.05 9.26
CA VAL A 130 11.90 9.61 7.91
C VAL A 130 12.50 10.58 6.88
N PRO A 131 13.19 10.08 5.85
CA PRO A 131 13.79 10.95 4.85
C PRO A 131 12.76 11.73 4.04
N LEU A 132 13.13 12.94 3.64
CA LEU A 132 12.32 13.82 2.79
C LEU A 132 12.95 13.95 1.40
N GLN A 133 12.17 14.40 0.42
CA GLN A 133 12.59 14.63 -0.98
C GLN A 133 13.21 13.42 -1.69
N LYS A 134 12.93 12.20 -1.20
CA LYS A 134 13.24 10.94 -1.88
C LYS A 134 12.15 9.91 -1.59
N TRP A 135 12.08 8.90 -2.45
CA TRP A 135 11.19 7.76 -2.24
C TRP A 135 11.67 6.94 -1.05
N THR A 136 10.76 6.71 -0.12
CA THR A 136 10.99 5.93 1.09
C THR A 136 9.89 4.90 1.24
N ASN A 137 10.29 3.66 1.55
CA ASN A 137 9.34 2.58 1.79
C ASN A 137 9.08 2.42 3.29
N ILE A 138 7.80 2.41 3.65
CA ILE A 138 7.33 2.19 5.02
C ILE A 138 6.56 0.88 5.02
N ILE A 139 6.93 -0.02 5.93
CA ILE A 139 6.22 -1.28 6.12
C ILE A 139 5.81 -1.37 7.58
N MET A 140 4.54 -1.60 7.84
CA MET A 140 4.04 -2.01 9.14
C MET A 140 3.55 -3.44 9.07
N SER A 141 4.07 -4.30 9.94
CA SER A 141 3.73 -5.72 10.02
C SER A 141 3.25 -6.01 11.43
N ILE A 142 2.01 -6.45 11.58
CA ILE A 142 1.48 -6.92 12.86
C ILE A 142 1.54 -8.45 12.86
N ASN A 143 2.16 -8.99 13.91
CA ASN A 143 2.16 -10.41 14.24
C ASN A 143 1.67 -10.60 15.68
N ASN A 144 0.42 -11.00 15.81
CA ASN A 144 -0.35 -11.12 17.04
C ASN A 144 -0.38 -9.79 17.82
N ARG A 145 0.60 -9.57 18.70
CA ARG A 145 0.72 -8.36 19.54
C ARG A 145 1.99 -7.55 19.24
N ALA A 146 2.84 -8.01 18.33
CA ALA A 146 4.03 -7.30 17.91
C ALA A 146 3.74 -6.50 16.64
N LEU A 147 4.00 -5.19 16.69
CA LEU A 147 4.06 -4.30 15.55
C LEU A 147 5.54 -4.10 15.19
N ASP A 148 5.94 -4.64 14.04
CA ASP A 148 7.24 -4.41 13.42
C ASP A 148 7.12 -3.28 12.39
N ILE A 149 8.02 -2.31 12.47
CA ILE A 149 8.08 -1.15 11.58
C ILE A 149 9.40 -1.20 10.83
N TYR A 150 9.30 -1.26 9.51
CA TYR A 150 10.45 -1.23 8.61
C TYR A 150 10.51 0.07 7.83
N LEU A 151 11.74 0.57 7.67
CA LEU A 151 12.08 1.71 6.83
C LEU A 151 13.07 1.24 5.78
N ASP A 152 12.73 1.41 4.51
CA ASP A 152 13.56 0.97 3.37
C ASP A 152 14.02 -0.50 3.51
N GLY A 153 13.07 -1.37 3.90
CA GLY A 153 13.28 -2.81 4.07
C GLY A 153 14.04 -3.23 5.32
N LYS A 154 14.47 -2.29 6.19
CA LYS A 154 15.19 -2.58 7.44
C LYS A 154 14.28 -2.43 8.64
N LEU A 155 14.33 -3.38 9.58
CA LEU A 155 13.58 -3.31 10.84
C LEU A 155 14.15 -2.17 11.69
N ILE A 156 13.31 -1.17 12.00
CA ILE A 156 13.72 -0.02 12.84
C ILE A 156 13.16 -0.14 14.26
N LYS A 157 11.93 -0.64 14.38
CA LYS A 157 11.25 -0.71 15.69
C LYS A 157 10.31 -1.90 15.75
N THR A 158 10.30 -2.55 16.91
CA THR A 158 9.27 -3.50 17.32
C THR A 158 8.57 -2.94 18.54
N LYS A 159 7.26 -2.78 18.48
CA LYS A 159 6.40 -2.43 19.62
C LYS A 159 5.54 -3.62 19.99
N TYR A 160 5.53 -3.99 21.27
CA TYR A 160 4.55 -4.94 21.80
C TYR A 160 3.35 -4.18 22.34
N PHE A 161 2.16 -4.53 21.90
CA PHE A 161 0.89 -4.02 22.41
C PHE A 161 0.51 -4.71 23.71
N ASP A 162 -0.12 -3.98 24.63
CA ASP A 162 -0.67 -4.49 25.90
C ASP A 162 -1.92 -5.34 25.68
N GLY A 163 -2.64 -5.11 24.58
CA GLY A 163 -3.85 -5.84 24.17
C GLY A 163 -3.70 -6.56 22.83
N VAL A 164 -4.78 -7.22 22.40
CA VAL A 164 -4.90 -7.80 21.06
C VAL A 164 -5.31 -6.70 20.08
N PRO A 165 -4.61 -6.50 18.95
CA PRO A 165 -4.99 -5.54 17.93
C PRO A 165 -6.43 -5.74 17.47
N MET A 166 -7.20 -4.65 17.49
CA MET A 166 -8.50 -4.57 16.85
C MET A 166 -8.31 -4.67 15.34
N VAL A 167 -9.14 -5.48 14.69
CA VAL A 167 -9.19 -5.63 13.23
C VAL A 167 -10.63 -5.47 12.79
N ASN A 168 -10.82 -4.73 11.71
CA ASN A 168 -12.13 -4.59 11.08
C ASN A 168 -12.02 -4.89 9.59
N SER A 169 -12.50 -6.06 9.17
CA SER A 169 -12.48 -6.47 7.76
C SER A 169 -13.46 -5.68 6.90
N GLU A 170 -14.53 -5.15 7.50
CA GLU A 170 -15.64 -4.50 6.79
C GLU A 170 -15.43 -3.01 6.57
N ALA A 171 -14.46 -2.40 7.27
CA ALA A 171 -14.16 -0.99 7.08
C ALA A 171 -13.30 -0.77 5.84
N ASP A 172 -13.74 0.22 5.06
CA ASP A 172 -12.94 0.85 4.03
C ASP A 172 -11.68 1.49 4.63
N LEU A 173 -10.69 1.64 3.78
CA LEU A 173 -9.47 2.37 4.06
C LEU A 173 -9.47 3.66 3.23
N VAL A 174 -8.99 4.75 3.82
CA VAL A 174 -8.76 6.00 3.09
C VAL A 174 -7.27 6.30 3.07
N LEU A 175 -6.73 6.41 1.86
CA LEU A 175 -5.39 6.91 1.58
C LEU A 175 -5.44 8.44 1.54
N THR A 176 -4.49 9.08 2.20
CA THR A 176 -4.30 10.54 2.25
C THR A 176 -5.62 11.30 2.47
N PRO A 177 -6.37 10.96 3.54
CA PRO A 177 -7.68 11.56 3.82
C PRO A 177 -7.58 13.07 3.96
N ASN A 178 -8.64 13.74 3.50
CA ASN A 178 -8.84 15.16 3.78
C ASN A 178 -9.31 15.36 5.21
N SER A 179 -9.06 16.56 5.70
CA SER A 179 -9.34 16.99 7.04
C SER A 179 -10.48 18.02 7.07
N SER A 180 -11.13 18.14 8.22
CA SER A 180 -12.10 19.22 8.46
C SER A 180 -11.37 20.52 8.81
N GLY A 181 -11.98 21.69 8.55
CA GLY A 181 -11.34 23.00 8.73
C GLY A 181 -10.74 23.26 10.12
N ASN A 182 -11.31 22.66 11.18
CA ASN A 182 -10.86 22.81 12.57
C ASN A 182 -10.04 21.60 13.09
N SER A 183 -9.72 20.64 12.24
CA SER A 183 -9.03 19.42 12.67
C SER A 183 -7.53 19.62 12.85
N GLU A 184 -6.94 18.79 13.71
CA GLU A 184 -5.50 18.71 13.93
C GLU A 184 -4.72 18.06 12.78
N TYR A 185 -5.44 17.54 11.78
CA TYR A 185 -4.90 16.93 10.57
C TYR A 185 -4.86 17.92 9.40
N ALA A 186 -3.87 17.77 8.53
CA ALA A 186 -3.82 18.39 7.20
C ALA A 186 -4.54 17.50 6.16
N ASP A 187 -4.79 18.04 4.97
CA ASP A 187 -5.33 17.28 3.84
C ASP A 187 -4.22 16.42 3.22
N GLY A 188 -3.98 15.24 3.79
CA GLY A 188 -2.85 14.40 3.43
C GLY A 188 -1.50 15.10 3.61
N PHE A 189 -0.60 14.99 2.63
CA PHE A 189 0.71 15.67 2.62
C PHE A 189 1.13 16.11 1.21
N LYS A 190 2.00 17.12 1.11
CA LYS A 190 2.50 17.56 -0.20
C LYS A 190 3.57 16.59 -0.71
N GLY A 191 3.20 15.84 -1.75
CA GLY A 191 4.06 14.83 -2.34
C GLY A 191 3.26 13.74 -3.05
N TYR A 192 3.81 12.53 -3.06
CA TYR A 192 3.19 11.38 -3.71
C TYR A 192 3.27 10.14 -2.83
N THR A 193 2.30 9.25 -3.01
CA THR A 193 2.43 7.86 -2.59
C THR A 193 2.54 6.94 -3.80
N ALA A 194 3.08 5.74 -3.61
CA ALA A 194 3.13 4.74 -4.66
C ALA A 194 3.07 3.32 -4.08
N LYS A 195 2.58 2.40 -4.91
CA LYS A 195 2.58 0.95 -4.68
C LYS A 195 2.15 0.60 -3.25
N PHE A 196 0.94 1.03 -2.90
CA PHE A 196 0.35 0.71 -1.63
C PHE A 196 -0.16 -0.73 -1.65
N MET A 197 0.39 -1.57 -0.77
CA MET A 197 0.17 -3.01 -0.73
C MET A 197 -0.39 -3.43 0.62
N TYR A 198 -1.26 -4.43 0.59
CA TYR A 198 -1.73 -5.15 1.76
C TYR A 198 -1.34 -6.63 1.66
N TYR A 199 -0.94 -7.19 2.80
CA TYR A 199 -0.70 -8.63 2.96
C TYR A 199 -1.55 -9.14 4.12
N ALA A 200 -2.34 -10.18 3.91
CA ALA A 200 -3.17 -10.84 4.92
C ALA A 200 -2.36 -11.74 5.88
N ARG A 201 -1.10 -11.35 6.13
CA ARG A 201 -0.12 -12.03 6.98
C ARG A 201 0.93 -11.04 7.47
N SER A 202 1.63 -11.41 8.52
CA SER A 202 2.87 -10.73 8.89
C SER A 202 3.97 -11.03 7.88
N VAL A 203 4.84 -10.06 7.63
CA VAL A 203 6.09 -10.24 6.88
C VAL A 203 7.29 -10.31 7.83
N ASN A 204 8.31 -11.08 7.46
CA ASN A 204 9.58 -11.14 8.19
C ASN A 204 10.63 -10.16 7.59
N PRO A 205 11.79 -9.94 8.23
CA PRO A 205 12.79 -8.99 7.74
C PRO A 205 13.34 -9.27 6.34
N ARG A 206 13.44 -10.53 5.93
CA ARG A 206 13.88 -10.89 4.58
C ARG A 206 12.82 -10.47 3.55
N GLU A 207 11.56 -10.81 3.81
CA GLU A 207 10.45 -10.41 2.94
C GLU A 207 10.28 -8.88 2.90
N ALA A 208 10.46 -8.19 4.02
CA ALA A 208 10.44 -6.73 4.08
C ALA A 208 11.52 -6.11 3.18
N TYR A 209 12.73 -6.69 3.19
CA TYR A 209 13.80 -6.29 2.28
C TYR A 209 13.46 -6.60 0.82
N GLU A 210 12.89 -7.77 0.53
CA GLU A 210 12.43 -8.14 -0.82
C GLU A 210 11.37 -7.14 -1.34
N ILE A 211 10.37 -6.79 -0.51
CA ILE A 211 9.34 -5.78 -0.84
C ILE A 211 9.98 -4.42 -1.18
N TYR A 212 10.97 -3.99 -0.40
CA TYR A 212 11.71 -2.77 -0.68
C TYR A 212 12.50 -2.85 -1.99
N GLN A 213 13.16 -3.98 -2.26
CA GLN A 213 13.91 -4.20 -3.51
C GLN A 213 13.01 -4.22 -4.74
N GLU A 214 11.73 -4.57 -4.62
CA GLU A 214 10.77 -4.47 -5.73
C GLU A 214 10.55 -3.00 -6.18
N GLY A 215 10.90 -2.00 -5.37
CA GLY A 215 10.80 -0.58 -5.70
C GLY A 215 9.38 0.01 -5.67
N TYR A 216 9.31 1.33 -5.89
CA TYR A 216 8.06 2.12 -5.91
C TYR A 216 7.32 2.08 -7.25
N GLY A 217 7.97 1.60 -8.31
CA GLY A 217 7.41 1.52 -9.66
C GLY A 217 6.21 0.57 -9.73
N SER A 218 5.33 0.81 -10.71
CA SER A 218 4.22 -0.10 -10.98
C SER A 218 4.78 -1.43 -11.49
N ASN A 219 3.99 -2.50 -11.45
CA ASN A 219 4.42 -3.83 -11.92
C ASN A 219 5.24 -3.69 -13.20
N TRP A 220 6.48 -4.19 -13.21
CA TRP A 220 7.42 -4.20 -14.34
C TRP A 220 6.78 -4.40 -15.73
N LEU A 221 5.71 -5.20 -15.80
CA LEU A 221 4.92 -5.46 -16.99
C LEU A 221 4.05 -4.26 -17.44
N SER A 222 3.41 -3.56 -16.50
CA SER A 222 2.69 -2.29 -16.73
C SER A 222 3.64 -1.19 -17.20
N ASP A 223 4.83 -1.09 -16.59
CA ASP A 223 5.86 -0.13 -17.02
C ASP A 223 6.42 -0.47 -18.42
N LEU A 224 6.46 -1.76 -18.79
CA LEU A 224 6.78 -2.21 -20.15
C LEU A 224 5.66 -1.88 -21.16
N PHE A 225 4.40 -2.17 -20.85
CA PHE A 225 3.26 -1.84 -21.73
C PHE A 225 3.06 -0.34 -21.90
N ASN A 226 3.23 0.46 -20.84
CA ASN A 226 3.15 1.93 -20.95
C ASN A 226 4.31 2.54 -21.75
N LYS A 227 5.47 1.87 -21.79
CA LYS A 227 6.65 2.33 -22.53
C LYS A 227 6.68 1.85 -23.98
N TYR A 228 6.09 0.68 -24.26
CA TYR A 228 6.05 0.06 -25.58
C TYR A 228 4.60 -0.17 -25.99
N LYS A 229 4.09 0.67 -26.89
CA LYS A 229 2.79 0.45 -27.53
C LYS A 229 2.88 -0.76 -28.47
N ILE A 230 1.98 -1.71 -28.31
CA ILE A 230 1.85 -2.83 -29.23
C ILE A 230 0.78 -2.45 -30.26
N LYS A 231 1.21 -2.17 -31.49
CA LYS A 231 0.30 -2.04 -32.64
C LYS A 231 0.16 -3.40 -33.31
N ILE A 232 -1.02 -4.00 -33.20
CA ILE A 232 -1.39 -5.19 -33.98
C ILE A 232 -2.09 -4.71 -35.24
N ALA A 233 -1.48 -4.94 -36.40
CA ALA A 233 -2.04 -4.59 -37.70
C ALA A 233 -2.41 -5.84 -38.51
N PHE A 234 -3.63 -5.89 -39.01
CA PHE A 234 -4.07 -6.87 -40.01
C PHE A 234 -3.69 -6.37 -41.39
N MET A 235 -2.83 -7.11 -42.09
CA MET A 235 -2.31 -6.75 -43.41
C MET A 235 -2.84 -7.74 -44.47
N LYS A 236 -3.23 -7.24 -45.64
CA LYS A 236 -3.49 -8.04 -46.83
C LYS A 236 -2.73 -7.44 -48.01
N ASP A 237 -1.96 -8.27 -48.73
CA ASP A 237 -1.17 -7.84 -49.88
C ASP A 237 -0.23 -6.64 -49.58
N GLN A 238 0.33 -6.62 -48.36
CA GLN A 238 1.17 -5.54 -47.83
C GLN A 238 0.45 -4.20 -47.55
N GLU A 239 -0.88 -4.14 -47.68
CA GLU A 239 -1.69 -3.00 -47.24
C GLU A 239 -2.33 -3.27 -45.86
N GLU A 240 -2.27 -2.26 -44.98
CA GLU A 240 -2.88 -2.29 -43.65
C GLU A 240 -4.40 -2.14 -43.80
N LEU A 241 -5.16 -3.20 -43.46
CA LEU A 241 -6.62 -3.19 -43.49
C LEU A 241 -7.22 -2.61 -42.21
N ASN A 242 -6.61 -2.92 -41.07
CA ASN A 242 -7.07 -2.46 -39.78
C ASN A 242 -5.95 -2.59 -38.75
N SER A 243 -5.95 -1.76 -37.71
CA SER A 243 -5.02 -1.89 -36.60
C SER A 243 -5.64 -1.59 -35.25
N PHE A 244 -5.05 -2.21 -34.23
CA PHE A 244 -5.41 -2.06 -32.84
C PHE A 244 -4.14 -1.71 -32.06
N GLU A 245 -4.18 -0.63 -31.29
CA GLU A 245 -3.09 -0.19 -30.43
C GLU A 245 -3.43 -0.47 -28.97
N ILE A 246 -2.50 -1.10 -28.24
CA ILE A 246 -2.53 -1.27 -26.78
C ILE A 246 -1.27 -0.64 -26.20
#